data_AF-A0A3D3FD08-F1
#
_entry.id   AF-A0A3D3FD08-F1
#
_cell.length_a   1.000
_cell.length_b   1.000
_cell.length_c   1.000
_cell.angle_alpha   90.00
_cell.angle_beta   90.00
_cell.angle_gamma   90.00
#
_symmetry.space_group_name_H-M   'P 1'
#
loop_
_entity.id
_entity.type
_entity.pdbx_description
1 polymer ?
#
loop_
_entity_poly.entity_id
_entity_poly.type
_entity_poly.pdbx_seq_one_letter_code
_entity_poly.pdbx_strand_id
1 'polypeptide(L)'
;MKKKGIWTTDDECYAISFRQTVNGIPVGDDWLFNDSNPPKIKMLLNKNGIVMLDVASYQLTDDKTETKPVVTVSQALKSFTKTYASVHLSSSVLLNNISLCYELELTNSNSDTYIFSPVWVFSMINKSNDKSGDFTTKAYVDAVTGKIIHT
;
A
#
# COMPACT_ATOMS: atom_id res chain seq x y z
N MET A 1 -10.40 29.80 3.10
CA MET A 1 -10.22 29.61 1.64
C MET A 1 -11.53 29.88 0.93
N LYS A 2 -11.53 30.70 -0.13
CA LYS A 2 -12.72 30.96 -0.95
C LYS A 2 -12.81 29.88 -2.04
N LYS A 3 -13.93 29.19 -2.16
CA LYS A 3 -14.13 28.17 -3.21
C LYS A 3 -14.21 28.85 -4.57
N LYS A 4 -13.63 28.22 -5.60
CA LYS A 4 -13.47 28.78 -6.97
C LYS A 4 -14.79 29.06 -7.71
N GLY A 5 -15.87 28.37 -7.37
CA GLY A 5 -17.17 28.53 -8.02
C GLY A 5 -17.32 27.60 -9.23
N ILE A 6 -16.97 28.08 -10.43
CA ILE A 6 -17.13 27.34 -11.69
C ILE A 6 -15.81 26.69 -12.11
N TRP A 7 -15.86 25.42 -12.43
CA TRP A 7 -14.76 24.65 -13.01
C TRP A 7 -14.88 24.63 -14.54
N THR A 8 -13.77 24.76 -15.23
CA THR A 8 -13.69 24.76 -16.70
C THR A 8 -12.63 23.77 -17.17
N THR A 9 -12.53 23.52 -18.49
CA THR A 9 -11.49 22.67 -19.08
C THR A 9 -10.07 23.17 -18.78
N ASP A 10 -9.91 24.47 -18.52
CA ASP A 10 -8.62 25.05 -18.12
C ASP A 10 -8.14 24.58 -16.75
N ASP A 11 -9.04 23.95 -15.99
CA ASP A 11 -8.78 23.43 -14.65
C ASP A 11 -8.53 21.93 -14.64
N GLU A 12 -8.64 21.28 -15.81
CA GLU A 12 -8.31 19.87 -15.96
C GLU A 12 -6.84 19.65 -15.65
N CYS A 13 -6.59 18.59 -14.90
CA CYS A 13 -5.25 18.15 -14.56
C CYS A 13 -5.16 16.63 -14.61
N TYR A 14 -3.99 16.14 -14.96
CA TYR A 14 -3.61 14.75 -14.78
C TYR A 14 -3.04 14.58 -13.37
N ALA A 15 -3.58 13.61 -12.63
CA ALA A 15 -2.99 13.13 -11.39
C ALA A 15 -2.05 11.97 -11.70
N ILE A 16 -0.76 12.17 -11.45
CA ILE A 16 0.29 11.18 -11.68
C ILE A 16 0.83 10.77 -10.32
N SER A 17 0.92 9.46 -10.08
CA SER A 17 1.49 8.91 -8.85
C SER A 17 2.61 7.94 -9.19
N PHE A 18 3.74 8.08 -8.50
CA PHE A 18 4.86 7.15 -8.58
C PHE A 18 4.99 6.38 -7.28
N ARG A 19 5.41 5.11 -7.38
CA ARG A 19 5.79 4.29 -6.24
C ARG A 19 7.30 4.16 -6.18
N GLN A 20 7.88 4.42 -5.03
CA GLN A 20 9.27 4.09 -4.76
C GLN A 20 9.46 2.58 -4.91
N THR A 21 10.58 2.17 -5.49
CA THR A 21 10.98 0.76 -5.55
C THR A 21 12.36 0.59 -4.92
N VAL A 22 12.56 -0.54 -4.25
CA VAL A 22 13.86 -1.00 -3.72
C VAL A 22 14.09 -2.39 -4.31
N ASN A 23 15.21 -2.59 -5.02
CA ASN A 23 15.51 -3.86 -5.71
C ASN A 23 14.38 -4.36 -6.63
N GLY A 24 13.66 -3.43 -7.29
CA GLY A 24 12.53 -3.76 -8.17
C GLY A 24 11.22 -4.12 -7.44
N ILE A 25 11.20 -4.12 -6.11
CA ILE A 25 10.01 -4.37 -5.29
C ILE A 25 9.42 -3.01 -4.87
N PRO A 26 8.11 -2.76 -5.06
CA PRO A 26 7.48 -1.52 -4.63
C PRO A 26 7.45 -1.40 -3.10
N VAL A 27 7.63 -0.18 -2.59
CA VAL A 27 7.33 0.16 -1.20
C VAL A 27 5.83 0.40 -1.07
N GLY A 28 5.23 -0.13 0.00
CA GLY A 28 3.81 -0.01 0.34
C GLY A 28 3.39 1.45 0.52
N ASP A 29 2.12 1.71 0.25
CA ASP A 29 1.50 3.03 0.40
C ASP A 29 0.53 3.12 1.60
N ASP A 30 0.51 2.10 2.44
CA ASP A 30 -0.37 1.99 3.59
C ASP A 30 0.37 2.28 4.91
N TRP A 31 -0.40 2.70 5.90
CA TRP A 31 0.07 2.93 7.27
C TRP A 31 -0.09 1.63 8.07
N LEU A 32 0.58 0.57 7.64
CA LEU A 32 0.40 -0.78 8.22
C LEU A 32 0.86 -0.85 9.69
N PHE A 33 1.96 -0.16 9.99
CA PHE A 33 2.52 -0.10 11.34
C PHE A 33 2.29 1.31 11.91
N ASN A 34 2.05 1.41 13.22
CA ASN A 34 1.94 2.70 13.90
C ASN A 34 3.19 3.53 13.60
N ASP A 35 3.00 4.81 13.26
CA ASP A 35 4.06 5.78 12.95
C ASP A 35 4.91 5.45 11.69
N SER A 36 4.48 4.47 10.86
CA SER A 36 4.99 4.29 9.49
C SER A 36 4.64 5.48 8.62
N ASN A 37 5.54 5.98 7.78
CA ASN A 37 5.24 7.10 6.87
C ASN A 37 5.48 6.69 5.41
N PRO A 38 4.54 5.99 4.75
CA PRO A 38 4.78 5.44 3.42
C PRO A 38 5.22 6.51 2.40
N PRO A 39 6.14 6.17 1.46
CA PRO A 39 6.58 7.12 0.45
C PRO A 39 5.41 7.53 -0.44
N LYS A 40 5.40 8.80 -0.81
CA LYS A 40 4.32 9.42 -1.57
C LYS A 40 4.92 10.32 -2.62
N ILE A 41 4.77 9.99 -3.89
CA ILE A 41 5.21 10.85 -5.00
C ILE A 41 3.97 11.12 -5.86
N LYS A 42 3.32 12.26 -5.65
CA LYS A 42 2.11 12.68 -6.35
C LYS A 42 2.33 14.01 -7.05
N MET A 43 1.89 14.08 -8.30
CA MET A 43 1.99 15.25 -9.15
C MET A 43 0.64 15.56 -9.79
N LEU A 44 0.25 16.83 -9.78
CA LEU A 44 -0.83 17.34 -10.62
C LEU A 44 -0.22 18.15 -11.76
N LEU A 45 -0.55 17.77 -12.99
CA LEU A 45 -0.07 18.39 -14.21
C LEU A 45 -1.24 18.97 -14.99
N ASN A 46 -1.22 20.25 -15.33
CA ASN A 46 -2.18 20.86 -16.25
C ASN A 46 -1.47 21.36 -17.52
N LYS A 47 -2.22 22.03 -18.41
CA LYS A 47 -1.69 22.59 -19.66
C LYS A 47 -0.50 23.56 -19.48
N ASN A 48 -0.32 24.13 -18.29
CA ASN A 48 0.76 25.07 -17.96
C ASN A 48 1.93 24.39 -17.22
N GLY A 49 1.88 23.08 -16.99
CA GLY A 49 2.90 22.33 -16.27
C GLY A 49 2.47 21.87 -14.87
N ILE A 50 3.44 21.72 -13.97
CA ILE A 50 3.22 21.16 -12.63
C ILE A 50 2.52 22.20 -11.76
N VAL A 51 1.33 21.87 -11.25
CA VAL A 51 0.57 22.73 -10.33
C VAL A 51 0.66 22.27 -8.88
N MET A 52 1.03 21.00 -8.66
CA MET A 52 1.28 20.44 -7.34
C MET A 52 2.31 19.32 -7.46
N LEU A 53 3.24 19.30 -6.53
CA LEU A 53 4.19 18.22 -6.34
C LEU A 53 4.26 17.93 -4.84
N ASP A 54 3.99 16.68 -4.46
CA ASP A 54 4.06 16.18 -3.10
C ASP A 54 4.95 14.94 -3.10
N VAL A 55 6.09 15.00 -2.42
CA VAL A 55 7.18 14.02 -2.50
C VAL A 55 7.66 13.66 -1.10
N ALA A 56 7.54 12.39 -0.78
CA ALA A 56 8.18 11.70 0.33
C ALA A 56 8.79 10.40 -0.22
N SER A 57 10.08 10.19 0.04
CA SER A 57 10.81 8.98 -0.37
C SER A 57 11.94 8.72 0.61
N TYR A 58 12.38 7.46 0.66
CA TYR A 58 13.43 7.01 1.57
C TYR A 58 14.74 6.73 0.85
N GLN A 59 15.84 7.09 1.48
CA GLN A 59 17.17 6.66 1.07
C GLN A 59 17.58 5.42 1.86
N LEU A 60 18.26 4.48 1.20
CA LEU A 60 18.84 3.32 1.87
C LEU A 60 20.04 3.76 2.73
N THR A 61 20.15 3.22 3.94
CA THR A 61 21.33 3.37 4.78
C THR A 61 22.44 2.42 4.33
N ASP A 62 23.66 2.63 4.83
CA ASP A 62 24.79 1.72 4.61
C ASP A 62 24.72 0.46 5.51
N ASP A 63 23.58 0.23 6.17
CA ASP A 63 23.38 -0.94 7.02
C ASP A 63 23.43 -2.23 6.19
N LYS A 64 23.92 -3.29 6.82
CA LYS A 64 24.04 -4.59 6.16
C LYS A 64 22.64 -5.12 5.81
N THR A 65 22.36 -5.22 4.51
CA THR A 65 21.15 -5.86 4.01
C THR A 65 21.15 -7.37 4.30
N GLU A 66 20.01 -7.91 4.70
CA GLU A 66 19.82 -9.34 4.87
C GLU A 66 19.03 -9.93 3.68
N THR A 67 19.46 -11.09 3.19
CA THR A 67 18.70 -11.86 2.18
C THR A 67 17.95 -12.98 2.88
N LYS A 68 16.62 -12.95 2.82
CA LYS A 68 15.74 -14.00 3.37
C LYS A 68 14.96 -14.69 2.25
N PRO A 69 14.69 -16.00 2.37
CA PRO A 69 13.79 -16.66 1.45
C PRO A 69 12.39 -16.06 1.58
N VAL A 70 11.74 -15.85 0.44
CA VAL A 70 10.36 -15.36 0.36
C VAL A 70 9.43 -16.55 0.13
N VAL A 71 8.38 -16.67 0.93
CA VAL A 71 7.33 -17.66 0.71
C VAL A 71 6.64 -17.37 -0.61
N THR A 72 6.28 -18.42 -1.34
CA THR A 72 5.57 -18.29 -2.62
C THR A 72 4.18 -17.68 -2.42
N VAL A 73 3.64 -17.05 -3.47
CA VAL A 73 2.26 -16.53 -3.46
C VAL A 73 1.24 -17.62 -3.10
N SER A 74 1.46 -18.87 -3.51
CA SER A 74 0.57 -20.00 -3.18
C SER A 74 0.61 -20.35 -1.69
N GLN A 75 1.78 -20.26 -1.04
CA GLN A 75 1.91 -20.46 0.40
C GLN A 75 1.23 -19.32 1.16
N ALA A 76 1.44 -18.07 0.75
CA ALA A 76 0.79 -16.90 1.34
C ALA A 76 -0.74 -16.97 1.20
N LEU A 77 -1.23 -17.34 0.01
CA LEU A 77 -2.66 -17.51 -0.26
C LEU A 77 -3.27 -18.59 0.65
N LYS A 78 -2.56 -19.70 0.90
CA LYS A 78 -3.03 -20.74 1.82
C LYS A 78 -3.22 -20.20 3.24
N SER A 79 -2.28 -19.38 3.74
CA SER A 79 -2.40 -18.73 5.05
C SER A 79 -3.58 -17.75 5.08
N PHE A 80 -3.71 -16.92 4.04
CA PHE A 80 -4.83 -15.98 3.88
C PHE A 80 -6.19 -16.71 3.88
N THR A 81 -6.37 -17.71 3.04
CA THR A 81 -7.63 -18.47 2.91
C THR A 81 -7.97 -19.21 4.20
N LYS A 82 -6.98 -19.76 4.91
CA LYS A 82 -7.21 -20.44 6.20
C LYS A 82 -7.84 -19.49 7.22
N THR A 83 -7.36 -18.25 7.30
CA THR A 83 -7.90 -17.25 8.21
C THR A 83 -9.27 -16.77 7.75
N TYR A 84 -9.44 -16.45 6.47
CA TYR A 84 -10.74 -16.00 5.95
C TYR A 84 -11.83 -17.07 6.00
N ALA A 85 -11.49 -18.35 5.81
CA ALA A 85 -12.44 -19.46 5.97
C ALA A 85 -12.94 -19.62 7.42
N SER A 86 -12.21 -19.10 8.41
CA SER A 86 -12.64 -19.12 9.81
C SER A 86 -13.58 -17.95 10.18
N VAL A 87 -13.70 -16.94 9.31
CA VAL A 87 -14.55 -15.77 9.52
C VAL A 87 -15.84 -15.95 8.74
N HIS A 88 -17.00 -15.82 9.41
CA HIS A 88 -18.27 -15.69 8.70
C HIS A 88 -18.33 -14.31 8.05
N LEU A 89 -17.99 -14.24 6.77
CA LEU A 89 -18.10 -13.01 6.00
C LEU A 89 -19.59 -12.70 5.74
N SER A 90 -19.99 -11.46 6.04
CA SER A 90 -21.35 -10.98 5.83
C SER A 90 -21.69 -10.73 4.35
N SER A 91 -20.68 -10.63 3.48
CA SER A 91 -20.83 -10.45 2.04
C SER A 91 -19.75 -11.17 1.24
N SER A 92 -19.98 -11.33 -0.07
CA SER A 92 -18.99 -11.91 -0.98
C SER A 92 -17.78 -10.98 -1.13
N VAL A 93 -16.58 -11.52 -0.93
CA VAL A 93 -15.32 -10.82 -1.11
C VAL A 93 -14.65 -11.28 -2.40
N LEU A 94 -14.26 -10.35 -3.27
CA LEU A 94 -13.51 -10.63 -4.48
C LEU A 94 -12.03 -10.29 -4.26
N LEU A 95 -11.15 -11.28 -4.38
CA LEU A 95 -9.72 -11.03 -4.42
C LEU A 95 -9.33 -10.40 -5.76
N ASN A 96 -8.86 -9.16 -5.73
CA ASN A 96 -8.58 -8.36 -6.92
C ASN A 96 -7.09 -8.41 -7.31
N ASN A 97 -6.18 -8.36 -6.33
CA ASN A 97 -4.75 -8.32 -6.57
C ASN A 97 -3.97 -8.99 -5.42
N ILE A 98 -2.86 -9.66 -5.74
CA ILE A 98 -1.84 -10.06 -4.78
C ILE A 98 -0.49 -9.51 -5.26
N SER A 99 0.18 -8.71 -4.43
CA SER A 99 1.47 -8.11 -4.77
C SER A 99 2.50 -8.27 -3.65
N LEU A 100 3.76 -8.48 -4.01
CA LEU A 100 4.89 -8.38 -3.08
C LEU A 100 5.30 -6.91 -2.94
N CYS A 101 5.31 -6.39 -1.73
CA CYS A 101 5.71 -5.03 -1.40
C CYS A 101 6.71 -5.04 -0.23
N TYR A 102 7.39 -3.91 -0.02
CA TYR A 102 8.04 -3.62 1.25
C TYR A 102 7.16 -2.72 2.11
N GLU A 103 6.81 -3.14 3.31
CA GLU A 103 6.15 -2.30 4.31
C GLU A 103 7.18 -1.72 5.27
N LEU A 104 6.94 -0.48 5.73
CA LEU A 104 7.88 0.26 6.56
C LEU A 104 7.62 0.00 8.05
N GLU A 105 8.56 -0.67 8.70
CA GLU A 105 8.52 -0.95 10.13
C GLU A 105 9.52 -0.03 10.86
N LEU A 106 9.08 0.66 11.91
CA LEU A 106 9.99 1.50 12.69
C LEU A 106 11.02 0.66 13.43
N THR A 107 12.29 1.08 13.33
CA THR A 107 13.36 0.47 14.13
C THR A 107 13.23 0.80 15.62
N ASN A 108 12.75 2.01 15.94
CA ASN A 108 12.40 2.46 17.28
C ASN A 108 11.45 3.68 17.18
N SER A 109 10.71 3.97 18.25
CA SER A 109 9.67 5.03 18.28
C SER A 109 10.20 6.46 18.15
N ASN A 110 11.52 6.67 18.22
CA ASN A 110 12.15 7.99 18.21
C ASN A 110 13.12 8.15 17.02
N SER A 111 12.99 7.32 15.99
CA SER A 111 13.89 7.31 14.83
C SER A 111 13.13 7.55 13.54
N ASP A 112 13.76 8.30 12.64
CA ASP A 112 13.30 8.48 11.26
C ASP A 112 13.77 7.34 10.33
N THR A 113 14.25 6.22 10.90
CA THR A 113 14.76 5.06 10.16
C THR A 113 13.80 3.88 10.25
N TYR A 114 13.50 3.34 9.07
CA TYR A 114 12.56 2.24 8.88
C TYR A 114 13.28 1.02 8.32
N ILE A 115 12.82 -0.15 8.73
CA ILE A 115 13.13 -1.43 8.11
C ILE A 115 12.12 -1.67 6.98
N PHE A 116 12.64 -2.02 5.81
CA PHE A 116 11.83 -2.48 4.68
C PHE A 116 11.53 -3.97 4.85
N SER A 117 10.36 -4.30 5.39
CA SER A 117 9.91 -5.67 5.64
C SER A 117 9.11 -6.20 4.43
N PRO A 118 9.50 -7.33 3.81
CA PRO A 118 8.77 -7.83 2.64
C PRO A 118 7.44 -8.46 3.05
N VAL A 119 6.36 -8.08 2.36
CA VAL A 119 4.98 -8.46 2.69
C VAL A 119 4.20 -8.78 1.41
N TRP A 120 3.42 -9.85 1.44
CA TRP A 120 2.38 -10.13 0.45
C TRP A 120 1.11 -9.36 0.82
N VAL A 121 0.69 -8.46 -0.07
CA VAL A 121 -0.51 -7.63 0.10
C VAL A 121 -1.63 -8.19 -0.77
N PHE A 122 -2.73 -8.60 -0.13
CA PHE A 122 -3.95 -9.11 -0.75
C PHE A 122 -4.98 -7.99 -0.79
N SER A 123 -5.25 -7.44 -1.97
CA SER A 123 -6.28 -6.42 -2.15
C SER A 123 -7.61 -7.06 -2.50
N MET A 124 -8.65 -6.74 -1.73
CA MET A 124 -9.97 -7.33 -1.83
C MET A 124 -11.03 -6.28 -2.06
N ILE A 125 -12.00 -6.58 -2.92
CA ILE A 125 -13.20 -5.77 -3.13
C ILE A 125 -14.32 -6.42 -2.34
N ASN A 126 -14.87 -5.67 -1.38
CA ASN A 126 -16.02 -6.07 -0.59
C ASN A 126 -17.26 -5.47 -1.24
N LYS A 127 -18.17 -6.35 -1.66
CA LYS A 127 -19.46 -5.89 -2.19
C LYS A 127 -20.33 -5.44 -1.04
N SER A 128 -20.82 -4.21 -1.14
CA SER A 128 -21.84 -3.71 -0.23
C SER A 128 -23.22 -4.15 -0.73
N ASN A 129 -24.05 -4.69 0.16
CA ASN A 129 -25.46 -4.95 -0.14
C ASN A 129 -26.30 -3.66 -0.04
N ASP A 130 -25.70 -2.57 0.45
CA ASP A 130 -26.34 -1.27 0.62
C ASP A 130 -25.85 -0.24 -0.43
N LYS A 131 -26.52 0.91 -0.51
CA LYS A 131 -26.17 2.02 -1.45
C LYS A 131 -24.81 2.69 -1.19
N SER A 132 -24.00 2.18 -0.26
CA SER A 132 -22.69 2.74 0.11
C SER A 132 -21.59 2.47 -0.94
N GLY A 133 -21.84 1.57 -1.90
CA GLY A 133 -20.88 1.23 -2.95
C GLY A 133 -19.83 0.21 -2.49
N ASP A 134 -19.15 -0.41 -3.46
CA ASP A 134 -18.08 -1.35 -3.21
C ASP A 134 -16.87 -0.64 -2.59
N PHE A 135 -16.19 -1.29 -1.63
CA PHE A 135 -15.00 -0.75 -0.99
C PHE A 135 -13.86 -1.76 -0.98
N THR A 136 -12.62 -1.25 -1.01
CA THR A 136 -11.41 -2.09 -1.02
C THR A 136 -10.85 -2.23 0.38
N THR A 137 -10.52 -3.45 0.78
CA THR A 137 -9.72 -3.76 1.99
C THR A 137 -8.44 -4.48 1.60
N LYS A 138 -7.49 -4.55 2.52
CA LYS A 138 -6.19 -5.20 2.31
C LYS A 138 -5.87 -6.14 3.47
N ALA A 139 -5.36 -7.32 3.15
CA ALA A 139 -4.74 -8.22 4.12
C ALA A 139 -3.26 -8.38 3.81
N TYR A 140 -2.47 -8.57 4.86
CA TYR A 140 -1.01 -8.53 4.81
C TYR A 140 -0.46 -9.84 5.38
N VAL A 141 0.37 -10.52 4.60
CA VAL A 141 1.06 -11.75 5.00
C VAL A 141 2.55 -11.48 4.96
N ASP A 142 3.23 -11.72 6.08
CA ASP A 142 4.69 -11.67 6.18
C ASP A 142 5.30 -12.58 5.11
N ALA A 143 6.11 -12.01 4.23
CA ALA A 143 6.65 -12.75 3.10
C ALA A 143 7.82 -13.66 3.49
N VAL A 144 8.39 -13.51 4.69
CA VAL A 144 9.42 -14.40 5.25
C VAL A 144 8.78 -15.56 6.01
N THR A 145 7.79 -15.29 6.86
CA THR A 145 7.20 -16.31 7.75
C THR A 145 5.92 -16.95 7.21
N GLY A 146 5.26 -16.30 6.25
CA GLY A 146 3.97 -16.73 5.70
C GLY A 146 2.80 -16.55 6.68
N LYS A 147 2.98 -15.81 7.77
CA LYS A 147 1.94 -15.53 8.77
C LYS A 147 1.20 -14.25 8.43
N ILE A 148 -0.09 -14.18 8.76
CA ILE A 148 -0.85 -12.94 8.65
C ILE A 148 -0.32 -11.92 9.65
N ILE A 149 -0.10 -10.69 9.19
CA ILE A 149 0.29 -9.52 9.98
C ILE A 149 -0.95 -8.69 10.33
N HIS A 150 -1.80 -8.42 9.34
CA HIS A 150 -2.98 -7.55 9.48
C HIS A 150 -4.05 -7.87 8.42
N THR A 151 -5.30 -7.49 8.67
CA THR A 151 -6.48 -7.70 7.78
C THR A 151 -7.45 -6.54 7.88
#